data_AF-H1LDA0-F1
#
_entry.id   AF-H1LDA0-F1
#
_cell.length_a   1.000
_cell.length_b   1.000
_cell.length_c   1.000
_cell.angle_alpha   90.00
_cell.angle_beta   90.00
_cell.angle_gamma   90.00
#
_symmetry.space_group_name_H-M   'P 1'
#
loop_
_entity.id
_entity.type
_entity.pdbx_description
1 polymer ?
#
loop_
_entity_poly.entity_id
_entity_poly.type
_entity_poly.pdbx_seq_one_letter_code
_entity_poly.pdbx_strand_id
1 'polypeptide(L)'
;MEIVPEAVEDAKKNAKINDIDNVEFVAGYAEDQMAKWQEDGLKPDVIVVDPPRKGLDGTLIESVVKMQPKRVVYVSCNPATLARDVKLFNEQGYQVNQPIQPVDQFPQTVHIESITVLTR
;
A
#
# COMPACT_ATOMS: atom_id res chain seq x y z
N MET A 1 -8.02 -2.04 -4.28
CA MET A 1 -8.16 -3.49 -4.51
C MET A 1 -8.24 -4.18 -3.17
N GLU A 2 -9.00 -5.25 -3.09
CA GLU A 2 -9.18 -6.05 -1.89
C GLU A 2 -9.44 -7.51 -2.31
N ILE A 3 -8.93 -8.49 -1.56
CA ILE A 3 -9.13 -9.90 -1.88
C ILE A 3 -10.53 -10.38 -1.46
N VAL A 4 -11.10 -9.79 -0.42
CA VAL A 4 -12.43 -10.13 0.12
C VAL A 4 -13.53 -9.41 -0.70
N PRO A 5 -14.34 -10.13 -1.51
CA PRO A 5 -15.35 -9.50 -2.36
C PRO A 5 -16.39 -8.69 -1.59
N GLU A 6 -16.77 -9.15 -0.41
CA GLU A 6 -17.73 -8.46 0.46
C GLU A 6 -17.22 -7.08 0.89
N ALA A 7 -15.92 -6.95 1.17
CA ALA A 7 -15.30 -5.67 1.52
C ALA A 7 -15.25 -4.71 0.31
N VAL A 8 -15.11 -5.24 -0.92
CA VAL A 8 -15.23 -4.45 -2.15
C VAL A 8 -16.65 -3.92 -2.33
N GLU A 9 -17.67 -4.73 -2.06
CA GLU A 9 -19.07 -4.29 -2.12
C GLU A 9 -19.37 -3.23 -1.06
N ASP A 10 -18.83 -3.37 0.14
CA ASP A 10 -18.94 -2.35 1.17
C ASP A 10 -18.21 -1.06 0.80
N ALA A 11 -17.04 -1.13 0.16
CA ALA A 11 -16.35 0.04 -0.36
C ALA A 11 -17.17 0.79 -1.44
N LYS A 12 -17.84 0.06 -2.35
CA LYS A 12 -18.75 0.64 -3.34
C LYS A 12 -19.96 1.32 -2.69
N LYS A 13 -20.57 0.69 -1.67
CA LYS A 13 -21.66 1.31 -0.90
C LYS A 13 -21.19 2.59 -0.20
N ASN A 14 -20.01 2.56 0.41
CA ASN A 14 -19.43 3.72 1.09
C ASN A 14 -19.18 4.88 0.12
N ALA A 15 -18.63 4.61 -1.07
CA ALA A 15 -18.45 5.63 -2.10
C ALA A 15 -19.79 6.26 -2.52
N LYS A 16 -20.83 5.43 -2.72
CA LYS A 16 -22.17 5.91 -3.07
C LYS A 16 -22.81 6.79 -1.99
N ILE A 17 -22.66 6.43 -0.71
CA ILE A 17 -23.23 7.21 0.41
C ILE A 17 -22.54 8.57 0.57
N ASN A 18 -21.29 8.71 0.11
CA ASN A 18 -20.50 9.94 0.19
C ASN A 18 -20.44 10.71 -1.14
N ASP A 19 -21.26 10.35 -2.14
CA ASP A 19 -21.27 10.96 -3.48
C ASP A 19 -19.88 11.00 -4.15
N ILE A 20 -19.09 9.93 -3.99
CA ILE A 20 -17.76 9.79 -4.60
C ILE A 20 -17.88 8.95 -5.87
N ASP A 21 -17.55 9.55 -7.02
CA ASP A 21 -17.67 8.95 -8.36
C ASP A 21 -16.32 8.69 -9.05
N ASN A 22 -15.21 9.14 -8.47
CA ASN A 22 -13.86 9.06 -9.02
C ASN A 22 -13.03 7.90 -8.47
N VAL A 23 -13.68 6.81 -8.06
CA VAL A 23 -13.04 5.63 -7.45
C VAL A 23 -13.46 4.35 -8.16
N GLU A 24 -12.51 3.43 -8.31
CA GLU A 24 -12.76 2.07 -8.80
C GLU A 24 -12.28 1.06 -7.76
N PHE A 25 -13.14 0.09 -7.46
CA PHE A 25 -12.83 -0.99 -6.51
C PHE A 25 -12.84 -2.34 -7.23
N VAL A 26 -11.71 -3.04 -7.15
CA VAL A 26 -11.50 -4.33 -7.80
C VAL A 26 -11.27 -5.42 -6.75
N ALA A 27 -11.98 -6.54 -6.89
CA ALA A 27 -11.78 -7.74 -6.09
C ALA A 27 -10.71 -8.63 -6.73
N GLY A 28 -9.69 -9.01 -5.98
CA GLY A 28 -8.62 -9.89 -6.49
C GLY A 28 -7.33 -9.84 -5.69
N TYR A 29 -6.38 -10.68 -6.10
CA TYR A 29 -5.01 -10.67 -5.57
C TYR A 29 -4.23 -9.46 -6.09
N ALA A 30 -3.42 -8.87 -5.20
CA ALA A 30 -2.65 -7.68 -5.48
C ALA A 30 -1.73 -7.87 -6.70
N GLU A 31 -1.02 -8.99 -6.74
CA GLU A 31 -0.05 -9.31 -7.78
C GLU A 31 -0.73 -9.42 -9.17
N ASP A 32 -1.83 -10.16 -9.26
CA ASP A 32 -2.56 -10.40 -10.51
C ASP A 32 -3.12 -9.09 -11.10
N GLN A 33 -3.70 -8.26 -10.25
CA GLN A 33 -4.36 -7.05 -10.71
C GLN A 33 -3.37 -5.92 -10.99
N MET A 34 -2.25 -5.86 -10.27
CA MET A 34 -1.17 -4.92 -10.60
C MET A 34 -0.55 -5.24 -11.96
N ALA A 35 -0.38 -6.52 -12.29
CA ALA A 35 0.08 -6.94 -13.62
C ALA A 35 -0.89 -6.47 -14.72
N LYS A 36 -2.20 -6.69 -14.55
CA LYS A 36 -3.22 -6.21 -15.49
C LYS A 36 -3.19 -4.70 -15.67
N TRP A 37 -3.18 -3.94 -14.56
CA TRP A 37 -3.10 -2.49 -14.63
C TRP A 37 -1.84 -1.99 -15.32
N GLN A 38 -0.72 -2.69 -15.14
CA GLN A 38 0.50 -2.38 -15.87
C GLN A 38 0.36 -2.63 -17.37
N GLU A 39 -0.27 -3.74 -17.78
CA GLU A 39 -0.58 -4.05 -19.18
C GLU A 39 -1.54 -3.02 -19.81
N ASP A 40 -2.54 -2.58 -19.03
CA ASP A 40 -3.49 -1.52 -19.40
C ASP A 40 -2.83 -0.12 -19.45
N GLY A 41 -1.56 -0.01 -19.07
CA GLY A 41 -0.79 1.23 -19.13
C GLY A 41 -1.06 2.21 -17.99
N LEU A 42 -1.68 1.75 -16.89
CA LEU A 42 -1.88 2.56 -15.69
C LEU A 42 -0.54 2.98 -15.10
N LYS A 43 -0.38 4.29 -14.89
CA LYS A 43 0.82 4.90 -14.30
C LYS A 43 0.43 5.69 -13.06
N PRO A 44 0.36 5.04 -11.89
CA PRO A 44 -0.04 5.73 -10.67
C PRO A 44 1.05 6.72 -10.24
N ASP A 45 0.67 7.95 -9.88
CA ASP A 45 1.60 8.89 -9.24
C ASP A 45 1.96 8.46 -7.81
N VAL A 46 1.03 7.79 -7.13
CA VAL A 46 1.14 7.35 -5.74
C VAL A 46 0.54 5.96 -5.59
N ILE A 47 1.22 5.09 -4.84
CA ILE A 47 0.66 3.82 -4.36
C ILE A 47 0.62 3.86 -2.84
N VAL A 48 -0.51 3.46 -2.25
CA VAL A 48 -0.70 3.35 -0.80
C VAL A 48 -0.84 1.88 -0.44
N VAL A 49 -0.11 1.43 0.56
CA VAL A 49 -0.14 0.05 1.06
C VAL A 49 -0.30 0.04 2.58
N ASP A 50 -1.19 -0.83 3.06
CA ASP A 50 -1.41 -1.11 4.48
C ASP A 50 -1.48 -2.64 4.67
N PRO A 51 -0.32 -3.33 4.64
CA PRO A 51 -0.29 -4.79 4.70
C PRO A 51 -0.55 -5.33 6.11
N PRO A 52 -0.91 -6.63 6.24
CA PRO A 52 -0.95 -7.29 7.53
C PRO A 52 0.43 -7.34 8.20
N ARG A 53 0.49 -7.82 9.45
CA ARG A 53 1.72 -7.90 10.28
C ARG A 53 2.93 -8.60 9.64
N LYS A 54 2.73 -9.37 8.56
CA LYS A 54 3.80 -10.04 7.79
C LYS A 54 4.56 -9.08 6.84
N GLY A 55 4.06 -7.86 6.65
CA GLY A 55 4.53 -6.92 5.63
C GLY A 55 4.08 -7.31 4.22
N LEU A 56 4.71 -6.72 3.21
CA LEU A 56 4.48 -7.05 1.81
C LEU A 56 5.24 -8.31 1.41
N ASP A 57 4.70 -9.04 0.44
CA ASP A 57 5.47 -10.04 -0.29
C ASP A 57 6.50 -9.36 -1.20
N GLY A 58 7.66 -10.00 -1.41
CA GLY A 58 8.71 -9.47 -2.27
C GLY A 58 8.24 -9.28 -3.72
N THR A 59 7.42 -10.19 -4.23
CA THR A 59 6.86 -10.09 -5.60
C THR A 59 5.92 -8.89 -5.76
N LEU A 60 5.19 -8.53 -4.69
CA LEU A 60 4.36 -7.35 -4.67
C LEU A 60 5.19 -6.06 -4.65
N ILE A 61 6.28 -6.02 -3.88
CA ILE A 61 7.24 -4.90 -3.89
C ILE A 61 7.81 -4.69 -5.31
N GLU A 62 8.24 -5.77 -5.97
CA GLU A 62 8.72 -5.71 -7.35
C GLU A 62 7.65 -5.15 -8.31
N SER A 63 6.39 -5.55 -8.13
CA SER A 63 5.27 -5.08 -8.94
C SER A 63 5.00 -3.58 -8.73
N VAL A 64 5.03 -3.10 -7.47
CA VAL A 64 4.96 -1.67 -7.13
C VAL A 64 6.08 -0.89 -7.80
N VAL A 65 7.32 -1.38 -7.70
CA VAL A 65 8.49 -0.73 -8.29
C VAL A 65 8.37 -0.65 -9.82
N LYS A 66 7.89 -1.71 -10.48
CA LYS A 66 7.69 -1.75 -11.94
C LYS A 66 6.68 -0.72 -12.45
N MET A 67 5.66 -0.40 -11.65
CA MET A 67 4.71 0.67 -11.98
C MET A 67 5.31 2.09 -11.85
N GLN A 68 6.48 2.21 -11.22
CA GLN A 68 7.25 3.45 -11.06
C GLN A 68 6.46 4.64 -10.50
N PRO A 69 5.67 4.49 -9.41
CA PRO A 69 5.06 5.64 -8.78
C PRO A 69 6.11 6.63 -8.26
N LYS A 70 5.76 7.91 -8.23
CA LYS A 70 6.62 8.94 -7.63
C LYS A 70 6.74 8.75 -6.12
N ARG A 71 5.69 8.22 -5.48
CA ARG A 71 5.60 8.00 -4.03
C ARG A 71 4.96 6.67 -3.70
N VAL A 72 5.51 5.99 -2.70
CA VAL A 72 4.85 4.87 -2.01
C VAL A 72 4.58 5.31 -0.57
N VAL A 73 3.31 5.28 -0.15
CA VAL A 73 2.91 5.52 1.24
C VAL A 73 2.68 4.17 1.88
N TYR A 74 3.50 3.82 2.86
CA TYR A 74 3.46 2.55 3.56
C TYR A 74 2.93 2.80 4.98
N VAL A 75 1.77 2.25 5.31
CA VAL A 75 1.22 2.17 6.67
C VAL A 75 1.61 0.81 7.26
N SER A 76 2.15 0.79 8.49
CA SER A 76 2.64 -0.45 9.08
C SER A 76 2.37 -0.55 10.57
N CYS A 77 1.78 -1.69 10.95
CA CYS A 77 1.58 -2.14 12.32
C CYS A 77 2.76 -2.90 12.93
N ASN A 78 3.84 -3.09 12.15
CA ASN A 78 5.02 -3.86 12.56
C ASN A 78 6.31 -3.24 12.02
N PRO A 79 7.05 -2.48 12.85
CA PRO A 79 8.29 -1.83 12.44
C PRO A 79 9.36 -2.77 11.88
N ALA A 80 9.38 -4.04 12.31
CA ALA A 80 10.38 -5.01 11.86
C ALA A 80 10.18 -5.42 10.39
N THR A 81 8.93 -5.72 9.99
CA THR A 81 8.64 -6.06 8.59
C THR A 81 8.67 -4.82 7.71
N LEU A 82 8.29 -3.65 8.21
CA LEU A 82 8.50 -2.37 7.52
C LEU A 82 9.98 -2.16 7.17
N ALA A 83 10.90 -2.35 8.14
CA ALA A 83 12.32 -2.16 7.90
C ALA A 83 12.88 -3.12 6.84
N ARG A 84 12.43 -4.38 6.84
CA ARG A 84 12.74 -5.35 5.78
C ARG A 84 12.27 -4.86 4.41
N ASP A 85 11.02 -4.41 4.31
CA ASP A 85 10.42 -4.01 3.04
C ASP A 85 11.04 -2.71 2.50
N VAL A 86 11.29 -1.73 3.37
CA VAL A 86 12.00 -0.50 3.03
C VAL A 86 13.37 -0.80 2.45
N LYS A 87 14.09 -1.81 2.98
CA LYS A 87 15.37 -2.23 2.40
C LYS A 87 15.21 -2.71 0.96
N LEU A 88 14.20 -3.52 0.67
CA LEU A 88 13.91 -4.01 -0.68
C LEU A 88 13.54 -2.87 -1.63
N PHE A 89 12.71 -1.91 -1.18
CA PHE A 89 12.42 -0.69 -1.94
C PHE A 89 13.68 0.15 -2.19
N ASN A 90 14.58 0.27 -1.20
CA ASN A 90 15.82 1.02 -1.33
C ASN A 90 16.77 0.40 -2.37
N GLU A 91 16.87 -0.92 -2.41
CA GLU A 91 17.63 -1.66 -3.44
C GLU A 91 17.09 -1.39 -4.86
N GLN A 92 15.84 -0.96 -4.98
CA GLN A 92 15.17 -0.60 -6.23
C GLN A 92 15.12 0.91 -6.49
N GLY A 93 15.85 1.71 -5.71
CA GLY A 93 16.02 3.15 -5.93
C GLY A 93 14.99 4.06 -5.27
N TYR A 94 14.10 3.52 -4.43
CA TYR A 94 13.31 4.36 -3.53
C TYR A 94 14.12 4.73 -2.29
N GLN A 95 13.72 5.79 -1.59
CA GLN A 95 14.41 6.29 -0.40
C GLN A 95 13.38 6.82 0.59
N VAL A 96 13.69 6.71 1.89
CA VAL A 96 12.93 7.38 2.95
C VAL A 96 13.63 8.69 3.28
N ASN A 97 13.23 9.76 2.58
CA ASN A 97 13.86 11.09 2.69
C ASN A 97 13.15 12.03 3.67
N GLN A 98 12.09 11.57 4.33
CA GLN A 98 11.29 12.35 5.26
C GLN A 98 11.19 11.64 6.61
N PRO A 99 10.88 12.37 7.70
CA PRO A 99 10.62 11.75 8.99
C PRO A 99 9.50 10.71 8.89
N ILE A 100 9.73 9.54 9.52
CA ILE A 100 8.69 8.54 9.73
C ILE A 100 7.76 9.04 10.84
N GLN A 101 6.46 8.87 10.67
CA GLN A 101 5.44 9.28 11.65
C GLN A 101 4.85 8.05 12.36
N PRO A 102 5.24 7.76 13.61
CA PRO A 102 4.55 6.79 14.45
C PRO A 102 3.16 7.30 14.87
N VAL A 103 2.21 6.39 15.05
CA VAL A 103 0.85 6.68 15.53
C VAL A 103 0.53 5.71 16.67
N ASP A 104 0.07 6.24 17.80
CA ASP A 104 -0.41 5.42 18.92
C ASP A 104 -1.88 5.04 18.69
N GLN A 105 -2.10 4.06 17.81
CA GLN A 105 -3.45 3.55 17.51
C GLN A 105 -3.98 2.63 18.62
N PHE A 106 -3.08 2.02 19.40
CA PHE A 106 -3.42 1.07 20.47
C PHE A 106 -2.72 1.45 21.78
N PRO A 107 -3.19 2.50 22.48
CA PRO A 107 -2.59 2.96 23.72
C PRO A 107 -2.52 1.86 24.77
N GLN A 108 -1.51 1.93 25.63
CA GLN A 108 -1.26 0.94 26.70
C GLN A 108 -0.91 -0.46 26.18
N THR A 109 -0.52 -0.59 24.92
CA THR A 109 -0.04 -1.85 24.34
C THR A 109 1.40 -1.70 23.83
N VAL A 110 1.97 -2.79 23.33
CA VAL A 110 3.29 -2.79 22.67
C VAL A 110 3.22 -2.47 21.17
N HIS A 111 2.02 -2.26 20.62
CA HIS A 111 1.83 -2.03 19.20
C HIS A 111 2.27 -0.62 18.81
N ILE A 112 2.88 -0.52 17.63
CA ILE A 112 3.30 0.74 17.03
C ILE A 112 2.78 0.73 15.61
N GLU A 113 1.89 1.66 15.30
CA GLU A 113 1.56 1.99 13.92
C GLU A 113 2.52 3.06 13.42
N SER A 114 2.84 3.03 12.14
CA SER A 114 3.73 4.02 11.53
C SER A 114 3.39 4.27 10.08
N ILE A 115 3.62 5.50 9.63
CA ILE A 115 3.45 5.93 8.25
C ILE A 115 4.82 6.31 7.71
N THR A 116 5.21 5.68 6.61
CA THR A 116 6.49 5.92 5.92
C THR A 116 6.22 6.31 4.47
N VAL A 117 6.83 7.42 4.04
CA VAL A 117 6.78 7.85 2.64
C VAL A 117 8.10 7.51 1.97
N LEU A 118 8.05 6.67 0.95
CA LEU A 118 9.17 6.36 0.09
C LEU A 118 9.05 7.15 -1.22
N THR A 119 10.16 7.72 -1.67
CA THR A 119 10.25 8.51 -2.90
C THR A 119 11.40 8.02 -3.77
N ARG A 120 11.25 8.10 -5.09
CA ARG A 120 12.32 7.83 -6.05
C ARG A 120 13.03 9.11 -6.48
#